data_AF-A0A363U2J4-F1
#
_entry.id   AF-A0A363U2J4-F1
#
_cell.length_a   1.000
_cell.length_b   1.000
_cell.length_c   1.000
_cell.angle_alpha   90.00
_cell.angle_beta   90.00
_cell.angle_gamma   90.00
#
_symmetry.space_group_name_H-M   'P 1'
#
loop_
_entity.id
_entity.type
_entity.pdbx_description
1 polymer ?
#
loop_
_entity_poly.entity_id
_entity_poly.type
_entity_poly.pdbx_seq_one_letter_code
_entity_poly.pdbx_strand_id
1 'polypeptide(L)'
;MREALQRLLDRLRPVLNALLPTTFSAKPTEIPVLRHRPHSPAAETIRQAGTQQRKALHAKIQHLQNQKLPIRTIAHELGKSPTTIYKYLAMSEFPQKIVRKHLTSILDPYQDYLNQRWHEGCRNARQLWREIQQRGYPGAYRQVSRWVYERRPTPAPTTPRKYLQEDSYGELELNSTKPSLAEPGLPVARRLVWLFLLPVEKLDQEEVKLRQSLLKHAVLQQDCQLVHDFQHMLHKREAHQFTDWLQACQASNIPELVNLALGMKKDQEAIQTAPSSEWSNGQTEGQVNRLKLLKRQMYGRAGFDLLTARFLRPP
;
A
#
# COMPACT_ATOMS: atom_id res chain seq x y z
N MET A 1 -4.75 15.59 13.18
CA MET A 1 -3.82 16.65 12.73
C MET A 1 -3.10 16.30 11.44
N ARG A 2 -2.10 15.40 11.44
CA ARG A 2 -1.30 15.05 10.24
C ARG A 2 -2.14 14.76 8.99
N GLU A 3 -3.17 13.92 9.10
CA GLU A 3 -4.03 13.56 7.96
C GLU A 3 -4.89 14.72 7.45
N ALA A 4 -5.34 15.61 8.35
CA ALA A 4 -6.12 16.78 7.97
C ALA A 4 -5.28 17.75 7.14
N LEU A 5 -4.07 18.08 7.63
CA LEU A 5 -3.10 18.91 6.89
C LEU A 5 -2.67 18.25 5.57
N GLN A 6 -2.50 16.93 5.55
CA GLN A 6 -2.21 16.21 4.30
C GLN A 6 -3.33 16.37 3.27
N ARG A 7 -4.59 16.18 3.66
CA ARG A 7 -5.76 16.35 2.78
C ARG A 7 -5.89 17.78 2.28
N LEU A 8 -5.64 18.77 3.15
CA LEU A 8 -5.62 20.18 2.75
C LEU A 8 -4.54 20.45 1.70
N LEU A 9 -3.32 19.95 1.91
CA LEU A 9 -2.23 20.09 0.95
C LEU A 9 -2.51 19.39 -0.38
N ASP A 10 -3.16 18.22 -0.36
CA ASP A 10 -3.61 17.54 -1.58
C ASP A 10 -4.67 18.38 -2.32
N ARG A 11 -5.62 18.99 -1.60
CA ARG A 11 -6.66 19.88 -2.16
C ARG A 11 -6.09 21.18 -2.72
N LEU A 12 -5.14 21.81 -2.02
CA LEU A 12 -4.52 23.07 -2.42
C LEU A 12 -3.36 22.89 -3.40
N ARG A 13 -2.92 21.67 -3.67
CA ARG A 13 -1.80 21.34 -4.57
C ARG A 13 -1.80 22.09 -5.91
N PRO A 14 -2.92 22.20 -6.67
CA PRO A 14 -2.92 22.96 -7.92
C PRO A 14 -2.61 24.46 -7.72
N VAL A 15 -3.14 25.06 -6.65
CA VAL A 15 -2.92 26.48 -6.33
C VAL A 15 -1.50 26.71 -5.81
N LEU A 16 -1.01 25.82 -4.95
CA LEU A 16 0.32 25.92 -4.37
C LEU A 16 1.44 25.72 -5.40
N ASN A 17 1.21 24.90 -6.44
CA ASN A 17 2.16 24.76 -7.54
C ASN A 17 2.37 26.09 -8.30
N ALA A 18 1.36 26.96 -8.37
CA ALA A 18 1.49 28.29 -9.00
C ALA A 18 2.27 29.30 -8.14
N LEU A 19 2.42 29.02 -6.84
CA LEU A 19 3.16 29.86 -5.88
C LEU A 19 4.63 29.44 -5.71
N LEU A 20 5.07 28.40 -6.43
CA LEU A 20 6.45 27.93 -6.39
C LEU A 20 7.39 28.96 -7.03
N PRO A 21 8.54 29.25 -6.41
CA PRO A 21 9.61 29.94 -7.11
C PRO A 21 10.06 29.09 -8.31
N THR A 22 10.27 29.72 -9.47
CA THR A 22 10.63 29.09 -10.76
C THR A 22 11.91 28.24 -10.70
N THR A 23 12.69 28.35 -9.63
CA THR A 23 13.94 27.62 -9.39
C THR A 23 13.77 26.36 -8.52
N PHE A 24 12.58 26.07 -7.98
CA PHE A 24 12.39 24.93 -7.09
C PHE A 24 12.34 23.60 -7.86
N SER A 25 13.36 22.77 -7.65
CA SER A 25 13.38 21.36 -8.08
C SER A 25 13.18 20.47 -6.86
N ALA A 26 12.08 19.72 -6.82
CA ALA A 26 11.85 18.77 -5.74
C ALA A 26 12.95 17.70 -5.73
N LYS A 27 13.54 17.46 -4.55
CA LYS A 27 14.43 16.31 -4.33
C LYS A 27 13.71 15.04 -4.85
N PRO A 28 14.32 14.25 -5.74
CA PRO A 28 13.63 13.12 -6.37
C PRO A 28 13.10 12.20 -5.29
N THR A 29 11.79 11.96 -5.32
CA THR A 29 11.17 11.03 -4.39
C THR A 29 11.53 9.64 -4.86
N GLU A 30 12.26 8.90 -4.03
CA GLU A 30 12.52 7.48 -4.25
C GLU A 30 11.18 6.73 -4.18
N ILE A 31 10.52 6.55 -5.32
CA ILE A 31 9.32 5.73 -5.38
C ILE A 31 9.81 4.28 -5.41
N PRO A 32 9.48 3.44 -4.39
CA PRO A 32 9.79 2.03 -4.47
C PRO A 32 9.05 1.46 -5.68
N VAL A 33 9.81 1.07 -6.69
CA VAL A 33 9.27 0.38 -7.85
C VAL A 33 8.83 -0.99 -7.35
N LEU A 34 7.52 -1.17 -7.14
CA LEU A 34 6.93 -2.50 -7.01
C LEU A 34 7.20 -3.25 -8.31
N ARG A 35 8.30 -4.01 -8.33
CA ARG A 35 8.60 -4.94 -9.42
C ARG A 35 7.50 -5.99 -9.38
N HIS A 36 6.73 -6.11 -10.46
CA HIS A 36 5.81 -7.23 -10.61
C HIS A 36 6.63 -8.51 -10.52
N ARG A 37 6.40 -9.29 -9.47
CA ARG A 37 6.98 -10.61 -9.30
C ARG A 37 6.37 -11.50 -10.40
N PRO A 38 7.16 -12.11 -11.31
CA PRO A 38 6.65 -13.28 -12.02
C PRO A 38 6.22 -14.30 -10.96
N HIS A 39 5.08 -14.95 -11.15
CA HIS A 39 4.66 -16.00 -10.22
C HIS A 39 5.76 -17.06 -10.20
N SER A 40 6.35 -17.33 -9.03
CA SER A 40 7.35 -18.39 -8.94
C SER A 40 6.66 -19.73 -9.22
N PRO A 41 7.35 -20.70 -9.84
CA PRO A 41 6.81 -22.04 -10.05
C PRO A 41 6.24 -22.66 -8.76
N ALA A 42 6.92 -22.43 -7.62
CA ALA A 42 6.47 -22.86 -6.30
C ALA A 42 5.16 -22.17 -5.83
N ALA A 43 4.93 -20.92 -6.17
CA ALA A 43 3.68 -20.24 -5.86
C ALA A 43 2.52 -20.78 -6.71
N GLU A 44 2.79 -21.20 -7.95
CA GLU A 44 1.80 -21.83 -8.82
C GLU A 44 1.41 -23.23 -8.35
N THR A 45 2.38 -24.05 -7.92
CA THR A 45 2.09 -25.39 -7.38
C THR A 45 1.23 -25.33 -6.12
N ILE A 46 1.52 -24.42 -5.18
CA ILE A 46 0.69 -24.22 -3.97
C ILE A 46 -0.74 -23.80 -4.34
N ARG A 47 -0.90 -22.94 -5.34
CA ARG A 47 -2.23 -22.47 -5.81
C ARG A 47 -3.02 -23.60 -6.50
N GLN A 48 -2.34 -24.41 -7.31
CA GLN A 48 -2.94 -25.57 -7.96
C GLN A 48 -3.39 -26.60 -6.93
N ALA A 49 -2.53 -26.93 -5.97
CA ALA A 49 -2.84 -27.83 -4.86
C ALA A 49 -4.06 -27.36 -4.05
N GLY A 50 -4.12 -26.07 -3.67
CA GLY A 50 -5.27 -25.52 -2.95
C GLY A 50 -6.57 -25.53 -3.76
N THR A 51 -6.49 -25.50 -5.10
CA THR A 51 -7.67 -25.62 -5.97
C THR A 51 -8.13 -27.06 -6.08
N GLN A 52 -7.21 -28.02 -6.22
CA GLN A 52 -7.51 -29.45 -6.21
C GLN A 52 -8.15 -29.90 -4.90
N GLN A 53 -7.63 -29.44 -3.76
CA GLN A 53 -8.22 -29.75 -2.45
C GLN A 53 -9.67 -29.27 -2.32
N ARG A 54 -10.00 -28.07 -2.82
CA ARG A 54 -11.37 -27.54 -2.79
C ARG A 54 -12.32 -28.28 -3.73
N LYS A 55 -11.83 -28.72 -4.90
CA LYS A 55 -12.58 -29.59 -5.81
C LYS A 55 -12.86 -30.96 -5.18
N ALA A 56 -11.86 -31.58 -4.57
CA ALA A 56 -12.03 -32.86 -3.87
C ALA A 56 -13.04 -32.75 -2.70
N LEU A 57 -12.99 -31.64 -1.95
CA LEU A 57 -13.95 -31.37 -0.90
C LEU A 57 -15.38 -31.21 -1.43
N HIS A 58 -15.58 -30.50 -2.55
CA HIS A 58 -16.89 -30.37 -3.20
C HIS A 58 -17.45 -31.73 -3.63
N ALA A 59 -16.63 -32.56 -4.28
CA ALA A 59 -17.02 -33.91 -4.69
C ALA A 59 -17.39 -34.80 -3.50
N LYS A 60 -16.62 -34.74 -2.40
CA LYS A 60 -16.90 -35.51 -1.18
C LYS A 60 -18.21 -35.06 -0.51
N ILE A 61 -18.50 -33.76 -0.48
CA ILE A 61 -19.77 -33.23 0.03
C ILE A 61 -20.95 -33.73 -0.81
N GLN A 62 -20.85 -33.67 -2.14
CA GLN A 62 -21.91 -34.18 -3.02
C GLN A 62 -22.14 -35.68 -2.83
N HIS A 63 -21.06 -36.47 -2.71
CA HIS A 63 -21.17 -37.91 -2.46
C HIS A 63 -21.87 -38.24 -1.13
N LEU A 64 -21.50 -37.58 -0.03
CA LEU A 64 -22.13 -37.78 1.28
C LEU A 64 -23.60 -37.31 1.30
N GLN A 65 -23.92 -36.28 0.54
CA GLN A 65 -25.31 -35.83 0.38
C GLN A 65 -26.16 -36.83 -0.42
N ASN A 66 -25.58 -37.49 -1.43
CA ASN A 66 -26.27 -38.56 -2.18
C ASN A 66 -26.56 -39.78 -1.31
N GLN A 67 -25.78 -40.01 -0.26
CA GLN A 67 -26.06 -41.02 0.78
C GLN A 67 -27.15 -40.59 1.78
N LYS A 68 -27.78 -39.41 1.58
CA LYS A 68 -28.84 -38.84 2.43
C LYS A 68 -28.44 -38.61 3.89
N LEU A 69 -27.14 -38.43 4.16
CA LEU A 69 -26.66 -38.07 5.49
C LEU A 69 -27.11 -36.65 5.86
N PRO A 70 -27.47 -36.40 7.14
CA PRO A 70 -27.84 -35.07 7.57
C PRO A 70 -26.63 -34.13 7.56
N ILE A 71 -26.85 -32.87 7.17
CA ILE A 71 -25.80 -31.86 6.94
C ILE A 71 -24.89 -31.64 8.17
N ARG A 72 -25.44 -31.79 9.39
CA ARG A 72 -24.65 -31.70 10.64
C ARG A 72 -23.62 -32.84 10.76
N THR A 73 -23.97 -34.05 10.33
CA THR A 73 -23.05 -35.20 10.34
C THR A 73 -21.95 -35.01 9.30
N ILE A 74 -22.31 -34.53 8.09
CA ILE A 74 -21.34 -34.20 7.03
C ILE A 74 -20.36 -33.11 7.52
N ALA A 75 -20.87 -32.08 8.20
CA ALA A 75 -20.05 -31.01 8.78
C ALA A 75 -19.05 -31.54 9.82
N HIS A 76 -19.49 -32.45 10.69
CA HIS A 76 -18.63 -33.08 11.70
C HIS A 76 -17.56 -33.98 11.07
N GLU A 77 -17.94 -34.84 10.12
CA GLU A 77 -17.02 -35.77 9.45
C GLU A 77 -15.93 -35.04 8.63
N LEU A 78 -16.28 -33.91 8.00
CA LEU A 78 -15.36 -33.12 7.19
C LEU A 78 -14.62 -32.02 7.97
N GLY A 79 -14.97 -31.81 9.24
CA GLY A 79 -14.43 -30.72 10.06
C GLY A 79 -14.68 -29.34 9.44
N LYS A 80 -15.86 -29.13 8.84
CA LYS A 80 -16.25 -27.85 8.18
C LYS A 80 -17.52 -27.30 8.80
N SER A 81 -17.68 -25.97 8.75
CA SER A 81 -18.90 -25.34 9.23
C SER A 81 -20.11 -25.76 8.37
N PRO A 82 -21.31 -25.91 8.96
CA PRO A 82 -22.53 -26.19 8.20
C PRO A 82 -22.78 -25.18 7.08
N THR A 83 -22.46 -23.89 7.31
CA THR A 83 -22.55 -22.83 6.29
C THR A 83 -21.66 -23.10 5.09
N THR A 84 -20.48 -23.68 5.29
CA THR A 84 -19.61 -24.10 4.20
C THR A 84 -20.25 -25.25 3.43
N ILE A 85 -20.82 -26.24 4.11
CA ILE A 85 -21.52 -27.35 3.44
C ILE A 85 -22.68 -26.84 2.59
N TYR A 86 -23.56 -25.98 3.13
CA TYR A 86 -24.63 -25.35 2.36
C TYR A 86 -24.13 -24.61 1.13
N LYS A 87 -23.04 -23.83 1.28
CA LYS A 87 -22.41 -23.10 0.16
C LYS A 87 -21.93 -24.04 -0.95
N TYR A 88 -21.33 -25.17 -0.60
CA TYR A 88 -20.84 -26.14 -1.58
C TYR A 88 -21.96 -26.99 -2.19
N LEU A 89 -23.04 -27.28 -1.45
CA LEU A 89 -24.22 -27.97 -1.96
C LEU A 89 -25.06 -27.11 -2.91
N ALA A 90 -25.13 -25.79 -2.66
CA ALA A 90 -25.78 -24.84 -3.57
C ALA A 90 -25.04 -24.70 -4.91
N MET A 91 -23.78 -25.13 -4.99
CA MET A 91 -23.00 -25.15 -6.22
C MET A 91 -23.23 -26.49 -6.95
N SER A 92 -23.94 -26.45 -8.08
CA SER A 92 -24.10 -27.60 -8.98
C SER A 92 -22.75 -28.06 -9.51
N GLU A 93 -21.89 -27.12 -9.90
CA GLU A 93 -20.52 -27.36 -10.34
C GLU A 93 -19.52 -26.49 -9.55
N PHE A 94 -18.31 -27.00 -9.33
CA PHE A 94 -17.26 -26.21 -8.71
C PHE A 94 -16.84 -25.09 -9.68
N PRO A 95 -16.94 -23.80 -9.29
CA PRO A 95 -16.68 -22.70 -10.20
C PRO A 95 -15.24 -22.76 -10.71
N GLN A 96 -15.09 -22.86 -12.02
CA GLN A 96 -13.79 -22.71 -12.66
C GLN A 96 -13.31 -21.28 -12.46
N LYS A 97 -12.00 -21.12 -12.29
CA LYS A 97 -11.40 -19.79 -12.20
C LYS A 97 -11.68 -19.07 -13.52
N ILE A 98 -12.48 -18.01 -13.47
CA ILE A 98 -12.62 -17.06 -14.57
C ILE A 98 -11.26 -16.37 -14.72
N VAL A 99 -10.44 -16.84 -15.65
CA VAL A 99 -9.29 -16.09 -16.11
C VAL A 99 -9.87 -14.92 -16.90
N ARG A 100 -9.82 -13.72 -16.32
CA ARG A 100 -10.16 -12.51 -17.06
C ARG A 100 -9.25 -12.46 -18.27
N LYS A 101 -9.80 -12.67 -19.46
CA LYS A 101 -9.08 -12.44 -20.71
C LYS A 101 -8.69 -10.96 -20.68
N HIS A 102 -7.40 -10.69 -20.78
CA HIS A 102 -6.96 -9.31 -20.95
C HIS A 102 -7.63 -8.76 -22.22
N LEU A 103 -8.18 -7.56 -22.14
CA LEU A 103 -8.61 -6.83 -23.33
C LEU A 103 -7.43 -6.74 -24.30
N THR A 104 -7.73 -6.71 -25.59
CA THR A 104 -6.73 -6.71 -26.66
C THR A 104 -5.64 -5.69 -26.37
N SER A 105 -4.41 -6.15 -26.14
CA SER A 105 -3.27 -5.29 -25.88
C SER A 105 -2.86 -4.60 -27.16
N ILE A 106 -2.30 -3.39 -27.07
CA ILE A 106 -1.69 -2.69 -28.21
C ILE A 106 -0.55 -3.54 -28.85
N LEU A 107 -0.02 -4.51 -28.10
CA LEU A 107 0.96 -5.48 -28.59
C LEU A 107 0.35 -6.64 -29.40
N ASP A 108 -0.95 -6.92 -29.29
CA ASP A 108 -1.60 -8.09 -29.89
C ASP A 108 -1.38 -8.20 -31.41
N PRO A 109 -1.51 -7.12 -32.20
CA PRO A 109 -1.24 -7.16 -33.64
C PRO A 109 0.22 -7.51 -34.00
N TYR A 110 1.15 -7.36 -33.05
CA TYR A 110 2.58 -7.59 -33.24
C TYR A 110 3.08 -8.86 -32.53
N GLN A 111 2.19 -9.59 -31.84
CA GLN A 111 2.58 -10.78 -31.06
C GLN A 111 3.12 -11.90 -31.93
N ASP A 112 2.56 -12.13 -33.11
CA ASP A 112 3.02 -13.21 -34.00
C ASP A 112 4.46 -13.00 -34.44
N TYR A 113 4.80 -11.76 -34.80
CA TYR A 113 6.17 -11.40 -35.14
C TYR A 113 7.12 -11.51 -33.93
N LEU A 114 6.68 -11.05 -32.76
CA LEU A 114 7.48 -11.18 -31.54
C LEU A 114 7.71 -12.65 -31.15
N ASN A 115 6.70 -13.52 -31.31
CA ASN A 115 6.81 -14.95 -31.08
C ASN A 115 7.78 -15.61 -32.08
N GLN A 116 7.69 -15.26 -33.36
CA GLN A 116 8.61 -15.76 -34.38
C GLN A 116 10.07 -15.40 -34.04
N ARG A 117 10.34 -14.13 -33.75
CA ARG A 117 11.69 -13.65 -33.35
C ARG A 117 12.15 -14.28 -32.05
N TRP A 118 11.22 -14.58 -31.14
CA TRP A 118 11.51 -15.31 -29.91
C TRP A 118 11.97 -16.74 -30.17
N HIS A 119 11.30 -17.46 -31.08
CA HIS A 119 11.68 -18.81 -31.50
C HIS A 119 13.01 -18.82 -32.27
N GLU A 120 13.32 -17.76 -33.03
CA GLU A 120 14.62 -17.54 -33.66
C GLU A 120 15.75 -17.20 -32.65
N GLY A 121 15.43 -17.11 -31.35
CA GLY A 121 16.42 -16.89 -30.28
C GLY A 121 16.70 -15.43 -29.93
N CYS A 122 15.96 -14.47 -30.52
CA CYS A 122 16.08 -13.06 -30.17
C CYS A 122 15.54 -12.79 -28.76
N ARG A 123 16.42 -12.79 -27.77
CA ARG A 123 16.05 -12.51 -26.37
C ARG A 123 16.18 -11.03 -26.00
N ASN A 124 16.69 -10.16 -26.87
CA ASN A 124 16.91 -8.75 -26.55
C ASN A 124 15.63 -7.91 -26.74
N ALA A 125 15.02 -7.49 -25.62
CA ALA A 125 13.79 -6.69 -25.65
C ALA A 125 13.93 -5.34 -26.39
N ARG A 126 15.13 -4.73 -26.38
CA ARG A 126 15.35 -3.43 -27.03
C ARG A 126 15.44 -3.56 -28.53
N GLN A 127 15.99 -4.69 -28.99
CA GLN A 127 16.01 -5.05 -30.40
C GLN A 127 14.59 -5.34 -30.89
N LEU A 128 13.85 -6.19 -30.19
CA LEU A 128 12.45 -6.50 -30.52
C LEU A 128 11.57 -5.23 -30.57
N TRP A 129 11.77 -4.29 -29.64
CA TRP A 129 11.03 -3.03 -29.64
C TRP A 129 11.35 -2.16 -30.86
N ARG A 130 12.62 -2.04 -31.26
CA ARG A 130 13.00 -1.29 -32.47
C ARG A 130 12.41 -1.93 -33.73
N GLU A 131 12.45 -3.26 -33.81
CA GLU A 131 11.92 -4.01 -34.95
C GLU A 131 10.39 -3.84 -35.10
N ILE A 132 9.63 -3.87 -34.00
CA ILE A 132 8.18 -3.61 -34.08
C ILE A 132 7.84 -2.12 -34.26
N GLN A 133 8.67 -1.21 -33.74
CA GLN A 133 8.48 0.23 -33.95
C GLN A 133 8.63 0.58 -35.43
N GLN A 134 9.58 -0.03 -36.14
CA GLN A 134 9.72 0.10 -37.60
C GLN A 134 8.52 -0.45 -38.38
N ARG A 135 7.78 -1.39 -37.79
CA ARG A 135 6.54 -1.96 -38.34
C ARG A 135 5.28 -1.18 -37.92
N GLY A 136 5.45 0.00 -37.33
CA GLY A 136 4.36 0.91 -36.98
C GLY A 136 3.81 0.75 -35.57
N TYR A 137 4.49 0.04 -34.66
CA TYR A 137 4.03 -0.08 -33.26
C TYR A 137 4.05 1.28 -32.53
N PRO A 138 2.91 1.78 -32.03
CA PRO A 138 2.82 3.09 -31.38
C PRO A 138 3.15 3.06 -29.88
N GLY A 139 3.45 1.89 -29.31
CA GLY A 139 3.59 1.73 -27.86
C GLY A 139 5.02 1.89 -27.33
N ALA A 140 5.12 2.00 -26.00
CA ALA A 140 6.40 2.17 -25.32
C ALA A 140 7.20 0.86 -25.17
N TYR A 141 8.54 0.98 -25.14
CA TYR A 141 9.51 -0.09 -24.86
C TYR A 141 9.14 -0.96 -23.64
N ARG A 142 8.58 -0.34 -22.61
CA ARG A 142 8.23 -1.01 -21.35
C ARG A 142 7.25 -2.17 -21.54
N GLN A 143 6.35 -2.10 -22.52
CA GLN A 143 5.40 -3.17 -22.81
C GLN A 143 6.11 -4.37 -23.45
N VAL A 144 7.01 -4.15 -24.40
CA VAL A 144 7.83 -5.20 -25.04
C VAL A 144 8.78 -5.83 -24.03
N SER A 145 9.39 -5.00 -23.17
CA SER A 145 10.25 -5.48 -22.10
C SER A 145 9.48 -6.38 -21.13
N ARG A 146 8.26 -6.00 -20.73
CA ARG A 146 7.39 -6.84 -19.91
C ARG A 146 7.05 -8.16 -20.60
N TRP A 147 6.64 -8.11 -21.87
CA TRP A 147 6.32 -9.29 -22.70
C TRP A 147 7.50 -10.28 -22.78
N VAL A 148 8.74 -9.77 -22.88
CA VAL A 148 9.97 -10.57 -22.85
C VAL A 148 10.22 -11.15 -21.46
N TYR A 149 10.07 -10.34 -20.40
CA TYR A 149 10.29 -10.80 -19.02
C TYR A 149 9.33 -11.91 -18.59
N GLU A 150 8.05 -11.86 -19.02
CA GLU A 150 7.05 -12.89 -18.72
C GLU A 150 7.37 -14.24 -19.35
N ARG A 151 8.13 -14.26 -20.46
CA ARG A 151 8.49 -15.49 -21.21
C ARG A 151 9.89 -16.00 -20.89
N ARG A 152 10.67 -15.32 -20.05
CA ARG A 152 12.00 -15.78 -19.63
C ARG A 152 11.88 -16.72 -18.43
N PRO A 153 12.28 -17.99 -18.54
CA PRO A 153 12.37 -18.89 -17.39
C PRO A 153 13.56 -18.57 -16.47
N THR A 154 14.62 -17.94 -17.02
CA THR A 154 15.85 -17.58 -16.30
C THR A 154 16.23 -16.12 -16.59
N PRO A 155 16.96 -15.45 -15.66
CA PRO A 155 17.47 -14.10 -15.90
C PRO A 155 18.31 -14.04 -17.18
N ALA A 156 18.35 -12.87 -17.84
CA ALA A 156 19.16 -12.72 -19.06
C ALA A 156 20.64 -13.07 -18.77
N PRO A 157 21.39 -13.60 -19.74
CA PRO A 157 22.84 -13.82 -19.61
C PRO A 157 23.62 -12.57 -19.19
N THR A 158 23.13 -11.40 -19.60
CA THR A 158 23.70 -10.07 -19.27
C THR A 158 23.25 -9.54 -17.91
N THR A 159 22.45 -10.29 -17.15
CA THR A 159 21.98 -9.86 -15.83
C THR A 159 23.17 -9.90 -14.88
N PRO A 160 23.51 -8.80 -14.19
CA PRO A 160 24.61 -8.79 -13.23
C PRO A 160 24.45 -9.90 -12.18
N ARG A 161 25.53 -10.59 -11.82
CA ARG A 161 25.55 -11.71 -10.85
C ARG A 161 24.87 -11.41 -9.51
N LYS A 162 24.85 -10.14 -9.08
CA LYS A 162 24.12 -9.67 -7.89
C LYS A 162 22.61 -10.00 -7.90
N TYR A 163 22.02 -10.20 -9.09
CA TYR A 163 20.61 -10.55 -9.26
C TYR A 163 20.38 -12.02 -9.66
N LEU A 164 21.43 -12.84 -9.70
CA LEU A 164 21.40 -14.26 -10.10
C LEU A 164 21.49 -15.23 -8.92
N GLN A 165 21.85 -14.79 -7.72
CA GLN A 165 21.89 -15.66 -6.53
C GLN A 165 20.47 -15.93 -6.02
N GLU A 166 20.07 -17.20 -6.01
CA GLU A 166 18.76 -17.67 -5.53
C GLU A 166 18.60 -17.54 -3.99
N ASP A 167 19.71 -17.32 -3.27
CA ASP A 167 19.73 -17.31 -1.79
C ASP A 167 19.99 -15.95 -1.13
N SER A 168 20.12 -14.85 -1.89
CA SER A 168 20.28 -13.50 -1.28
C SER A 168 18.93 -12.84 -0.96
N TYR A 169 18.05 -13.55 -0.26
CA TYR A 169 16.85 -12.99 0.37
C TYR A 169 16.99 -12.85 1.90
N GLY A 170 18.24 -12.71 2.39
CA GLY A 170 18.54 -12.40 3.79
C GLY A 170 18.56 -10.91 4.13
N GLU A 171 18.89 -10.05 3.18
CA GLU A 171 18.91 -8.60 3.37
C GLU A 171 18.28 -7.93 2.16
N LEU A 172 17.08 -7.40 2.37
CA LEU A 172 16.44 -6.48 1.44
C LEU A 172 17.31 -5.23 1.33
N GLU A 173 18.30 -5.24 0.43
CA GLU A 173 18.92 -4.00 -0.02
C GLU A 173 17.82 -3.16 -0.70
N LEU A 174 17.41 -2.10 0.01
CA LEU A 174 16.57 -0.99 -0.44
C LEU A 174 17.16 -0.21 -1.64
N ASN A 175 18.24 -0.68 -2.27
CA ASN A 175 19.17 0.13 -3.06
C ASN A 175 18.97 0.05 -4.58
N SER A 176 17.77 -0.29 -5.06
CA SER A 176 17.44 -0.05 -6.48
C SER A 176 16.46 1.11 -6.65
N THR A 177 16.84 2.25 -6.08
CA THR A 177 16.30 3.55 -6.43
C THR A 177 16.64 3.85 -7.89
N LYS A 178 15.64 3.82 -8.77
CA LYS A 178 15.77 4.62 -9.99
C LYS A 178 15.52 6.07 -9.58
N PRO A 179 16.43 7.02 -9.84
CA PRO A 179 16.08 8.42 -9.72
C PRO A 179 14.89 8.65 -10.65
N SER A 180 13.73 8.95 -10.08
CA SER A 180 12.67 9.58 -10.85
C SER A 180 13.29 10.86 -11.39
N LEU A 181 13.22 11.07 -12.71
CA LEU A 181 13.53 12.38 -13.29
C LEU A 181 12.77 13.40 -12.44
N ALA A 182 13.50 14.38 -11.88
CA ALA A 182 12.91 15.39 -11.02
C ALA A 182 11.86 16.13 -11.84
N GLU A 183 10.59 15.77 -11.67
CA GLU A 183 9.52 16.55 -12.26
C GLU A 183 9.48 17.91 -11.53
N PRO A 184 9.44 19.03 -12.26
CA PRO A 184 9.27 20.34 -11.65
C PRO A 184 7.89 20.38 -10.99
N GLY A 185 7.86 20.44 -9.66
CA GLY A 185 6.61 20.47 -8.91
C GLY A 185 6.79 20.23 -7.42
N LEU A 186 5.74 20.49 -6.64
CA LEU A 186 5.76 20.28 -5.20
C LEU A 186 6.06 18.81 -4.83
N PRO A 187 6.81 18.53 -3.75
CA PRO A 187 6.89 17.19 -3.17
C PRO A 187 5.51 16.64 -2.81
N VAL A 188 5.37 15.31 -2.70
CA VAL A 188 4.11 14.67 -2.28
C VAL A 188 3.60 15.28 -0.97
N ALA A 189 2.29 15.51 -0.83
CA ALA A 189 1.69 16.17 0.34
C ALA A 189 2.14 15.55 1.67
N ARG A 190 2.29 14.22 1.71
CA ARG A 190 2.81 13.49 2.87
C ARG A 190 4.17 13.98 3.37
N ARG A 191 5.05 14.43 2.47
CA ARG A 191 6.36 15.00 2.79
C ARG A 191 6.23 16.46 3.21
N LEU A 192 5.41 17.23 2.49
CA LEU A 192 5.12 18.62 2.82
C LEU A 192 4.56 18.80 4.22
N VAL A 193 3.76 17.85 4.72
CA VAL A 193 3.24 17.88 6.10
C VAL A 193 4.36 18.07 7.14
N TRP A 194 5.50 17.43 6.93
CA TRP A 194 6.62 17.52 7.86
C TRP A 194 7.30 18.89 7.85
N LEU A 195 7.19 19.66 6.76
CA LEU A 195 7.69 21.04 6.71
C LEU A 195 6.99 21.94 7.71
N PHE A 196 5.71 21.65 8.00
CA PHE A 196 4.89 22.45 8.90
C PHE A 196 4.88 21.89 10.33
N LEU A 197 5.00 20.57 10.50
CA LEU A 197 5.03 19.93 11.82
C LEU A 197 6.41 19.93 12.50
N LEU A 198 7.50 20.05 11.73
CA LEU A 198 8.85 20.08 12.29
C LEU A 198 9.26 21.49 12.72
N PRO A 199 10.06 21.59 13.79
CA PRO A 199 10.70 22.84 14.20
C PRO A 199 11.65 23.34 13.09
N VAL A 200 11.76 24.67 12.92
CA VAL A 200 12.47 25.32 11.80
C VAL A 200 13.96 24.97 11.79
N GLU A 201 14.51 24.66 12.95
CA GLU A 201 15.91 24.28 13.16
C GLU A 201 16.27 22.92 12.54
N LYS A 202 15.27 22.07 12.26
CA LYS A 202 15.45 20.76 11.63
C LYS A 202 15.24 20.78 10.11
N LEU A 203 14.97 21.95 9.53
CA LEU A 203 14.68 22.12 8.11
C LEU A 203 15.91 22.65 7.38
N ASP A 204 16.17 22.10 6.19
CA ASP A 204 17.22 22.63 5.31
C ASP A 204 16.84 24.04 4.80
N GLN A 205 17.82 24.84 4.36
CA GLN A 205 17.57 26.19 3.83
C GLN A 205 16.54 26.22 2.69
N GLU A 206 16.55 25.23 1.80
CA GLU A 206 15.58 25.10 0.71
C GLU A 206 14.17 24.75 1.22
N GLU A 207 14.09 23.94 2.28
CA GLU A 207 12.84 23.56 2.91
C GLU A 207 12.22 24.74 3.68
N VAL A 208 13.05 25.59 4.30
CA VAL A 208 12.62 26.85 4.94
C VAL A 208 12.07 27.83 3.90
N LYS A 209 12.77 28.04 2.77
CA LYS A 209 12.28 28.90 1.67
C LYS A 209 10.96 28.40 1.08
N LEU A 210 10.85 27.08 0.91
CA LEU A 210 9.62 26.45 0.42
C LEU A 210 8.47 26.66 1.42
N ARG A 211 8.71 26.42 2.72
CA ARG A 211 7.72 26.66 3.78
C ARG A 211 7.25 28.11 3.76
N GLN A 212 8.15 29.08 3.70
CA GLN A 212 7.82 30.51 3.63
C GLN A 212 6.97 30.85 2.39
N SER A 213 7.31 30.27 1.23
CA SER A 213 6.57 30.49 -0.01
C SER A 213 5.15 29.93 0.07
N LEU A 214 4.99 28.74 0.64
CA LEU A 214 3.68 28.09 0.81
C LEU A 214 2.80 28.78 1.85
N LEU A 215 3.40 29.31 2.94
CA LEU A 215 2.66 30.06 3.97
C LEU A 215 2.12 31.42 3.49
N LYS A 216 2.46 31.88 2.27
CA LYS A 216 1.79 33.04 1.66
C LYS A 216 0.31 32.77 1.36
N HIS A 217 -0.09 31.51 1.24
CA HIS A 217 -1.49 31.14 1.04
C HIS A 217 -2.24 31.19 2.38
N ALA A 218 -3.15 32.16 2.53
CA ALA A 218 -3.85 32.45 3.79
C ALA A 218 -4.51 31.22 4.45
N VAL A 219 -5.18 30.36 3.67
CA VAL A 219 -5.82 29.14 4.21
C VAL A 219 -4.80 28.17 4.79
N LEU A 220 -3.63 28.04 4.16
CA LEU A 220 -2.58 27.12 4.63
C LEU A 220 -1.89 27.69 5.85
N GLN A 221 -1.68 29.01 5.90
CA GLN A 221 -1.18 29.71 7.07
C GLN A 221 -2.08 29.50 8.28
N GLN A 222 -3.41 29.68 8.09
CA GLN A 222 -4.40 29.47 9.14
C GLN A 222 -4.43 28.02 9.64
N ASP A 223 -4.38 27.03 8.73
CA ASP A 223 -4.30 25.61 9.10
C ASP A 223 -3.05 25.31 9.93
N CYS A 224 -1.90 25.82 9.49
CA CYS A 224 -0.63 25.62 10.20
C CYS A 224 -0.63 26.28 11.59
N GLN A 225 -1.26 27.44 11.73
CA GLN A 225 -1.41 28.10 13.04
C GLN A 225 -2.24 27.24 13.99
N LEU A 226 -3.42 26.79 13.57
CA LEU A 226 -4.28 25.92 14.37
C LEU A 226 -3.60 24.60 14.73
N VAL A 227 -2.76 24.07 13.84
CA VAL A 227 -1.95 22.88 14.11
C VAL A 227 -0.88 23.14 15.16
N HIS A 228 -0.22 24.30 15.10
CA HIS A 228 0.77 24.71 16.09
C HIS A 228 0.13 24.97 17.46
N ASP A 229 -1.01 25.66 17.51
CA ASP A 229 -1.76 25.94 18.75
C ASP A 229 -2.15 24.64 19.44
N PHE A 230 -2.63 23.65 18.68
CA PHE A 230 -2.94 22.32 19.20
C PHE A 230 -1.71 21.61 19.76
N GLN A 231 -0.57 21.66 19.05
CA GLN A 231 0.69 21.07 19.54
C GLN A 231 1.16 21.76 20.81
N HIS A 232 1.06 23.09 20.89
CA HIS A 232 1.43 23.87 22.05
C HIS A 232 0.59 23.47 23.26
N MET A 233 -0.73 23.46 23.10
CA MET A 233 -1.70 23.05 24.11
C MET A 233 -1.41 21.63 24.64
N LEU A 234 -1.11 20.67 23.75
CA LEU A 234 -0.75 19.31 24.17
C LEU A 234 0.58 19.25 24.94
N HIS A 235 1.61 19.97 24.49
CA HIS A 235 2.91 19.97 25.18
C HIS A 235 2.84 20.67 26.55
N LYS A 236 2.06 21.75 26.65
CA LYS A 236 1.84 22.50 27.90
C LYS A 236 0.79 21.90 28.82
N ARG A 237 0.05 20.88 28.36
CA ARG A 237 -1.04 20.21 29.08
C ARG A 237 -2.18 21.15 29.47
N GLU A 238 -2.46 22.14 28.62
CA GLU A 238 -3.47 23.17 28.86
C GLU A 238 -4.86 22.74 28.38
N ALA A 239 -5.42 21.70 29.01
CA ALA A 239 -6.66 21.06 28.58
C ALA A 239 -7.88 22.00 28.47
N HIS A 240 -7.89 23.10 29.23
CA HIS A 240 -8.96 24.09 29.22
C HIS A 240 -9.08 24.83 27.87
N GLN A 241 -7.96 25.02 27.16
CA GLN A 241 -7.93 25.70 25.85
C GLN A 241 -8.47 24.83 24.71
N PHE A 242 -8.71 23.54 24.95
CA PHE A 242 -9.17 22.61 23.92
C PHE A 242 -10.54 23.00 23.36
N THR A 243 -11.44 23.50 24.21
CA THR A 243 -12.78 23.95 23.78
C THR A 243 -12.67 25.15 22.84
N ASP A 244 -11.82 26.13 23.19
CA ASP A 244 -11.60 27.33 22.39
C ASP A 244 -10.93 26.98 21.05
N TRP A 245 -9.99 26.04 21.07
CA TRP A 245 -9.36 25.52 19.86
C TRP A 245 -10.36 24.82 18.92
N LEU A 246 -11.31 24.05 19.46
CA LEU A 246 -12.39 23.44 18.67
C LEU A 246 -13.28 24.51 18.02
N GLN A 247 -13.60 25.60 18.74
CA GLN A 247 -14.35 26.73 18.18
C GLN A 247 -13.57 27.44 17.09
N ALA A 248 -12.27 27.69 17.29
CA ALA A 248 -11.40 28.28 16.27
C ALA A 248 -11.32 27.40 15.00
N CYS A 249 -11.25 26.07 15.18
CA CYS A 249 -11.32 25.13 14.06
C CYS A 249 -12.64 25.21 13.30
N GLN A 250 -13.78 25.37 14.00
CA GLN A 250 -15.09 25.55 13.37
C GLN A 250 -15.20 26.87 12.62
N ALA A 251 -14.69 27.96 13.20
CA ALA A 251 -14.68 29.29 12.60
C ALA A 251 -13.72 29.40 11.39
N SER A 252 -12.76 28.49 11.26
CA SER A 252 -11.75 28.52 10.19
C SER A 252 -12.32 28.30 8.78
N ASN A 253 -13.52 27.72 8.65
CA ASN A 253 -14.11 27.28 7.38
C ASN A 253 -13.20 26.31 6.57
N ILE A 254 -12.24 25.64 7.21
CA ILE A 254 -11.38 24.62 6.59
C ILE A 254 -12.02 23.25 6.80
N PRO A 255 -12.60 22.60 5.76
CA PRO A 255 -13.36 21.37 5.92
C PRO A 255 -12.58 20.24 6.59
N GLU A 256 -11.26 20.15 6.32
CA GLU A 256 -10.38 19.13 6.91
C GLU A 256 -10.23 19.29 8.43
N LEU A 257 -10.12 20.52 8.93
CA LEU A 257 -10.05 20.82 10.36
C LEU A 257 -11.42 20.76 11.03
N VAL A 258 -12.48 21.24 10.37
CA VAL A 258 -13.85 21.15 10.88
C VAL A 258 -14.24 19.69 11.12
N ASN A 259 -14.00 18.81 10.14
CA ASN A 259 -14.28 17.38 10.28
C ASN A 259 -13.45 16.73 11.37
N LEU A 260 -12.18 17.13 11.51
CA LEU A 260 -11.34 16.65 12.59
C LEU A 260 -11.87 17.09 13.96
N ALA A 261 -12.22 18.37 14.12
CA ALA A 261 -12.77 18.93 15.34
C ALA A 261 -14.10 18.26 15.73
N LEU A 262 -14.97 17.98 14.76
CA LEU A 262 -16.21 17.22 14.96
C LEU A 262 -15.93 15.80 15.46
N GLY A 263 -14.89 15.14 14.92
CA GLY A 263 -14.45 13.83 15.38
C GLY A 263 -13.96 13.88 16.83
N MET A 264 -13.09 14.83 17.14
CA MET A 264 -12.49 14.97 18.48
C MET A 264 -13.50 15.44 19.53
N LYS A 265 -14.54 16.19 19.14
CA LYS A 265 -15.63 16.61 20.02
C LYS A 265 -16.38 15.40 20.63
N LYS A 266 -16.46 14.27 19.92
CA LYS A 266 -17.09 13.04 20.43
C LYS A 266 -16.35 12.46 21.63
N ASP A 267 -15.03 12.63 21.65
CA ASP A 267 -14.13 12.13 22.70
C ASP A 267 -13.59 13.28 23.56
N GLN A 268 -14.31 14.42 23.63
CA GLN A 268 -13.83 15.66 24.24
C GLN A 268 -13.42 15.46 25.71
N GLU A 269 -14.27 14.82 26.52
CA GLU A 269 -13.96 14.55 27.93
C GLU A 269 -12.67 13.75 28.07
N ALA A 270 -12.51 12.68 27.30
CA ALA A 270 -11.30 11.85 27.32
C ALA A 270 -10.06 12.65 26.92
N ILE A 271 -10.15 13.51 25.90
CA ILE A 271 -9.03 14.35 25.45
C ILE A 271 -8.68 15.42 26.48
N GLN A 272 -9.66 15.99 27.19
CA GLN A 272 -9.41 16.99 28.24
C GLN A 272 -8.85 16.36 29.51
N THR A 273 -9.24 15.13 29.84
CA THR A 273 -8.69 14.40 31.00
C THR A 273 -7.30 13.81 30.71
N ALA A 274 -6.97 13.52 29.45
CA ALA A 274 -5.72 12.86 29.08
C ALA A 274 -4.43 13.59 29.57
N PRO A 275 -4.28 14.93 29.48
CA PRO A 275 -3.10 15.63 29.98
C PRO A 275 -2.97 15.63 31.51
N SER A 276 -4.08 15.49 32.22
CA SER A 276 -4.15 15.47 33.69
C SER A 276 -4.01 14.06 34.28
N SER A 277 -4.16 13.01 33.47
CA SER A 277 -3.99 11.63 33.90
C SER A 277 -2.51 11.27 34.07
N GLU A 278 -2.17 10.64 35.20
CA GLU A 278 -0.85 10.03 35.41
C GLU A 278 -0.65 8.74 34.59
N TRP A 279 -1.74 8.14 34.12
CA TRP A 279 -1.75 6.88 33.40
C TRP A 279 -1.78 7.11 31.89
N SER A 280 -0.86 6.44 31.17
CA SER A 280 -0.80 6.45 29.71
C SER A 280 -1.13 5.07 29.15
N ASN A 281 -2.11 5.01 28.24
CA ASN A 281 -2.42 3.80 27.48
C ASN A 281 -1.40 3.51 26.36
N GLY A 282 -0.40 4.36 26.15
CA GLY A 282 0.55 4.22 25.04
C GLY A 282 1.33 2.90 25.05
N GLN A 283 1.76 2.43 26.24
CA GLN A 283 2.43 1.14 26.36
C GLN A 283 1.50 -0.02 25.97
N THR A 284 0.27 -0.02 26.49
CA THR A 284 -0.74 -1.03 26.19
C THR A 284 -1.08 -1.05 24.70
N GLU A 285 -1.31 0.11 24.08
CA GLU A 285 -1.55 0.23 22.65
C GLU A 285 -0.35 -0.25 21.82
N GLY A 286 0.88 0.04 22.26
CA GLY A 286 2.11 -0.46 21.65
C GLY A 286 2.15 -1.98 21.62
N GLN A 287 1.86 -2.64 22.74
CA GLN A 287 1.80 -4.09 22.82
C GLN A 287 0.67 -4.67 21.94
N VAL A 288 -0.51 -4.05 21.96
CA VAL A 288 -1.64 -4.43 21.10
C VAL A 288 -1.27 -4.31 19.62
N ASN A 289 -0.56 -3.26 19.23
CA ASN A 289 -0.11 -3.04 17.86
C ASN A 289 0.94 -4.08 17.43
N ARG A 290 1.90 -4.41 18.30
CA ARG A 290 2.86 -5.51 18.06
C ARG A 290 2.14 -6.84 17.89
N LEU A 291 1.13 -7.12 18.71
CA LEU A 291 0.34 -8.34 18.61
C LEU A 291 -0.47 -8.38 17.30
N LYS A 292 -1.11 -7.27 16.93
CA LYS A 292 -1.84 -7.13 15.66
C LYS A 292 -0.90 -7.32 14.46
N LEU A 293 0.31 -6.78 14.51
CA LEU A 293 1.33 -7.00 13.46
C LEU A 293 1.63 -8.49 13.30
N LEU A 294 1.88 -9.17 14.41
CA LEU A 294 2.22 -10.60 14.41
C LEU A 294 1.06 -11.46 13.87
N LYS A 295 -0.17 -11.17 14.29
CA LYS A 295 -1.38 -11.78 13.71
C LYS A 295 -1.50 -11.53 12.20
N ARG A 296 -1.23 -10.30 11.73
CA ARG A 296 -1.29 -9.94 10.30
C ARG A 296 -0.22 -10.65 9.48
N GLN A 297 1.02 -10.74 9.97
CA GLN A 297 2.10 -11.51 9.33
C GLN A 297 1.74 -12.98 9.17
N MET A 298 0.91 -13.52 10.07
CA MET A 298 0.47 -14.91 10.08
C MET A 298 -0.92 -15.09 9.44
N TYR A 299 -1.40 -14.09 8.69
CA TYR A 299 -2.70 -14.11 8.00
C TYR A 299 -3.89 -14.44 8.91
N GLY A 300 -3.81 -14.05 10.19
CA GLY A 300 -4.83 -14.33 11.20
C GLY A 300 -4.91 -15.79 11.66
N ARG A 301 -3.96 -16.65 11.25
CA ARG A 301 -3.96 -18.10 11.56
C ARG A 301 -3.18 -18.46 12.82
N ALA A 302 -2.68 -17.47 13.55
CA ALA A 302 -1.96 -17.68 14.79
C ALA A 302 -2.94 -17.86 15.95
N GLY A 303 -3.03 -19.09 16.46
CA GLY A 303 -3.72 -19.41 17.71
C GLY A 303 -2.99 -18.86 18.94
N PHE A 304 -3.60 -18.96 20.11
CA PHE A 304 -3.08 -18.37 21.34
C PHE A 304 -1.66 -18.86 21.66
N ASP A 305 -1.41 -20.16 21.64
CA ASP A 305 -0.09 -20.74 21.98
C ASP A 305 1.03 -20.22 21.09
N LEU A 306 0.76 -20.10 19.79
CA LEU A 306 1.72 -19.62 18.80
C LEU A 306 1.98 -18.11 18.93
N LEU A 307 0.96 -17.34 19.31
CA LEU A 307 1.12 -15.92 19.63
C LEU A 307 1.94 -15.75 20.90
N THR A 308 1.64 -16.51 21.96
CA THR A 308 2.37 -16.49 23.23
C THR A 308 3.85 -16.81 23.01
N ALA A 309 4.13 -17.88 22.25
CA ALA A 309 5.51 -18.26 21.91
C ALA A 309 6.26 -17.14 21.18
N ARG A 310 5.67 -16.51 20.16
CA ARG A 310 6.36 -15.47 19.37
C ARG A 310 6.37 -14.08 20.02
N PHE A 311 5.42 -13.79 20.91
CA PHE A 311 5.26 -12.48 21.51
C PHE A 311 6.04 -12.34 22.82
N LEU A 312 5.99 -13.36 23.68
CA LEU A 312 6.66 -13.36 25.00
C LEU A 312 8.08 -13.94 24.94
N ARG A 313 8.39 -14.80 23.97
CA ARG A 313 9.75 -15.33 23.75
C ARG A 313 10.28 -14.81 22.42
N PRO A 314 10.77 -13.56 22.36
CA PRO A 314 11.50 -13.11 21.19
C PRO A 314 12.74 -14.03 20.99
N PRO A 315 13.12 -14.31 19.74
CA PRO A 315 14.31 -15.13 19.43
C PRO A 315 15.61 -14.46 19.88
#